data_AF-A0A952DD89-F1
#
_entry.id   AF-A0A952DD89-F1
#
_cell.length_a   1.000
_cell.length_b   1.000
_cell.length_c   1.000
_cell.angle_alpha   90.00
_cell.angle_beta   90.00
_cell.angle_gamma   90.00
#
_symmetry.space_group_name_H-M   'P 1'
#
loop_
_entity.id
_entity.type
_entity.pdbx_description
1 polymer ?
#
loop_
_entity_poly.entity_id
_entity_poly.type
_entity_poly.pdbx_seq_one_letter_code
_entity_poly.pdbx_strand_id
1 'polypeptide(L)' 'AELPSDLLASDLRQAWEALGEIVGDISPDEVLDVVFSRFCIGK' A
#
# COMPACT_ATOMS: atom_id res chain seq x y z
N ALA A 1 -23.76 -18.52 2.39
CA ALA A 1 -22.45 -19.18 2.32
C ALA A 1 -21.41 -18.12 2.62
N GLU A 2 -20.79 -18.17 3.80
CA GLU A 2 -19.68 -17.27 4.14
C GLU A 2 -18.43 -17.78 3.44
N LEU A 3 -17.76 -16.92 2.67
CA LEU A 3 -16.46 -17.27 2.09
C LEU A 3 -15.43 -17.32 3.23
N PRO A 4 -14.56 -18.34 3.26
CA PRO A 4 -13.42 -18.36 4.18
C PRO A 4 -12.58 -17.08 4.03
N SER A 5 -12.29 -16.42 5.15
CA SER A 5 -11.53 -15.16 5.18
C SER A 5 -10.16 -15.28 4.52
N ASP A 6 -9.55 -16.46 4.58
CA ASP A 6 -8.23 -16.71 4.01
C ASP A 6 -8.24 -16.70 2.47
N LEU A 7 -9.33 -17.17 1.85
CA LEU A 7 -9.50 -17.11 0.40
C LEU A 7 -9.71 -15.67 -0.05
N LEU A 8 -10.55 -14.92 0.66
CA LEU A 8 -10.77 -13.50 0.40
C LEU A 8 -9.46 -12.69 0.54
N ALA A 9 -8.65 -12.99 1.55
CA ALA A 9 -7.37 -12.32 1.77
C ALA A 9 -6.32 -12.65 0.70
N SER A 10 -6.45 -13.78 -0.01
CA SER A 10 -5.61 -14.11 -1.16
C SER A 10 -6.03 -13.32 -2.39
N ASP A 11 -7.33 -13.27 -2.68
CA ASP A 11 -7.88 -12.54 -3.82
C ASP A 11 -7.60 -11.03 -3.72
N LEU A 12 -7.73 -10.45 -2.53
CA LEU A 12 -7.40 -9.04 -2.27
C LEU A 12 -5.91 -8.75 -2.50
N ARG A 13 -5.02 -9.70 -2.19
CA ARG A 13 -3.58 -9.55 -2.42
C ARG A 13 -3.25 -9.56 -3.91
N GLN A 14 -3.84 -10.49 -4.65
CA GLN A 14 -3.68 -10.55 -6.10
C GLN A 14 -4.22 -9.28 -6.79
N ALA A 15 -5.37 -8.78 -6.34
CA ALA A 15 -5.92 -7.52 -6.85
C ALA A 15 -5.01 -6.32 -6.52
N TRP A 16 -4.42 -6.29 -5.32
CA TRP A 16 -3.47 -5.27 -4.92
C TRP A 16 -2.19 -5.28 -5.77
N GLU A 17 -1.62 -6.45 -6.03
CA GLU A 17 -0.44 -6.62 -6.90
C GLU A 17 -0.73 -6.15 -8.33
N ALA A 18 -1.85 -6.56 -8.92
CA ALA A 18 -2.26 -6.13 -10.25
C ALA A 18 -2.48 -4.61 -10.36
N LEU A 19 -2.98 -3.97 -9.29
CA LEU A 19 -3.08 -2.52 -9.21
C LEU A 19 -1.69 -1.86 -9.13
N GLY A 20 -0.76 -2.47 -8.39
CA GLY A 20 0.63 -2.04 -8.30
C GLY A 20 1.34 -2.02 -9.66
N GLU A 21 1.07 -2.99 -10.53
CA GLU A 21 1.63 -3.01 -11.91
C GLU A 21 1.16 -1.81 -12.76
N ILE A 22 -0.05 -1.31 -12.51
CA ILE A 22 -0.64 -0.18 -13.26
C ILE A 22 -0.16 1.16 -12.71
N VAL A 23 -0.15 1.29 -11.38
CA VAL A 23 0.16 2.55 -10.69
C VAL A 23 1.68 2.76 -10.56
N GLY A 24 2.46 1.70 -10.61
CA GLY A 24 3.89 1.72 -10.32
C GLY A 24 4.17 1.58 -8.83
N ASP A 25 5.45 1.37 -8.51
CA ASP A 25 5.91 1.21 -7.13
C ASP A 25 6.02 2.58 -6.43
N ILE A 26 5.52 2.65 -5.19
CA ILE A 26 5.79 3.80 -4.32
C ILE A 26 7.13 3.55 -3.64
N SER A 27 8.09 4.42 -3.88
CA SER A 27 9.40 4.29 -3.24
C SER A 27 9.28 4.53 -1.73
N PRO A 28 10.07 3.83 -0.90
CA PRO A 28 10.14 4.10 0.53
C PRO A 28 10.44 5.58 0.83
N ASP A 29 11.24 6.23 -0.01
CA ASP A 29 11.59 7.65 0.13
C ASP A 29 10.37 8.56 -0.06
N GLU A 30 9.49 8.29 -1.03
CA GLU A 30 8.24 9.04 -1.20
C GLU A 30 7.30 8.88 0.00
N VAL A 31 7.26 7.68 0.60
CA VAL A 31 6.48 7.45 1.83
C VAL A 31 7.05 8.28 2.98
N LEU A 32 8.37 8.28 3.14
CA LEU A 32 9.05 9.06 4.18
C LEU A 32 8.81 10.55 3.97
N ASP A 33 8.90 11.05 2.74
CA ASP A 33 8.61 12.44 2.42
C ASP A 33 7.17 12.83 2.78
N VAL A 34 6.17 11.99 2.47
CA VAL A 34 4.78 12.26 2.84
C VAL A 34 4.60 12.25 4.37
N VAL A 35 5.14 11.24 5.05
CA VAL A 35 5.05 11.08 6.51
C VAL A 35 5.70 12.28 7.23
N PHE A 36 6.87 12.74 6.75
CA PHE A 36 7.62 13.83 7.36
C PHE A 36 7.28 15.22 6.82
N SER A 37 6.53 15.34 5.71
CA SER A 37 6.12 16.63 5.12
C SER A 37 5.36 17.55 6.08
N ARG A 38 4.74 16.99 7.12
CA ARG A 38 3.96 17.71 8.14
C ARG A 38 4.69 17.86 9.47
N PHE A 39 5.87 17.25 9.61
CA PHE A 39 6.72 17.51 10.76
C PHE A 39 7.45 18.81 10.50
N CYS A 40 7.27 19.80 11.38
CA CYS A 40 8.00 21.05 11.29
C CYS A 40 9.50 20.73 11.21
N ILE A 41 10.14 21.07 10.09
CA ILE A 41 11.60 20.96 9.92
C ILE A 41 12.23 21.85 11.00
N GLY A 42 12.70 21.23 12.08
CA GLY A 42 13.12 21.97 13.26
C GLY A 42 13.14 21.16 14.55
N LYS A 43 13.79 19.98 14.55
CA LYS A 43 14.83 19.64 15.51
C LYS A 43 15.59 18.40 15.08
#